data_AF-A0A8J8EMJ8-F1
#
_entry.id   AF-A0A8J8EMJ8-F1
#
_cell.length_a   1.000
_cell.length_b   1.000
_cell.length_c   1.000
_cell.angle_alpha   90.00
_cell.angle_beta   90.00
_cell.angle_gamma   90.00
#
_symmetry.space_group_name_H-M   'P 1'
#
loop_
_entity.id
_entity.type
_entity.pdbx_description
1 polymer ?
#
loop_
_entity_poly.entity_id
_entity_poly.type
_entity_poly.pdbx_seq_one_letter_code
_entity_poly.pdbx_strand_id
1 'polypeptide(L)'
;MFGYWDALYFVFIFIIGLIIAWMLNEWAKKSGMGTREAGDGTKVFISGEDPDKVIPGFEHYEGYYTGKNVMWGLTYALKRFFALLRNEHTGLLTDYVSYLLITTAFVLGVILIWG
;
A
#
# COMPACT_ATOMS: atom_id res chain seq x y z
N MET A 1 -22.03 -13.20 -11.43
CA MET A 1 -20.92 -13.37 -12.39
C MET A 1 -21.17 -12.42 -13.54
N PHE A 2 -20.18 -11.63 -13.94
CA PHE A 2 -20.29 -10.71 -15.07
C PHE A 2 -20.42 -11.50 -16.38
N GLY A 3 -21.19 -10.98 -17.34
CA GLY A 3 -21.35 -11.55 -18.67
C GLY A 3 -20.04 -11.49 -19.47
N TYR A 4 -19.87 -12.42 -20.42
CA TYR A 4 -18.66 -12.51 -21.26
C TYR A 4 -18.31 -11.18 -21.97
N TRP A 5 -19.32 -10.38 -22.32
CA TRP A 5 -19.17 -9.10 -23.02
C TRP A 5 -19.12 -7.87 -22.10
N ASP A 6 -19.29 -8.03 -20.78
CA ASP A 6 -19.37 -6.89 -19.84
C ASP A 6 -18.09 -6.06 -19.81
N ALA A 7 -16.93 -6.71 -19.94
CA ALA A 7 -15.65 -6.03 -20.01
C ALA A 7 -15.57 -5.08 -21.22
N LEU A 8 -16.16 -5.47 -22.36
CA LEU A 8 -16.17 -4.64 -23.57
C LEU A 8 -17.14 -3.46 -23.43
N TYR A 9 -18.30 -3.66 -22.80
CA TYR A 9 -19.23 -2.56 -22.49
C TYR A 9 -18.61 -1.55 -21.52
N PHE A 10 -17.87 -2.00 -20.51
CA PHE A 10 -17.17 -1.11 -19.58
C PHE A 10 -16.15 -0.23 -20.30
N VAL A 11 -15.30 -0.82 -21.14
CA VAL A 11 -14.30 -0.09 -21.90
C VAL A 11 -14.97 0.92 -22.85
N PHE A 12 -16.04 0.52 -23.52
CA PHE A 12 -16.78 1.39 -24.43
C PHE A 12 -17.36 2.62 -23.72
N ILE A 13 -18.05 2.42 -22.58
CA ILE A 13 -18.64 3.52 -21.80
C ILE A 13 -17.53 4.41 -21.19
N PHE A 14 -16.43 3.82 -20.74
CA PHE A 14 -15.28 4.56 -20.22
C PHE A 14 -14.67 5.49 -21.28
N ILE A 15 -14.48 4.99 -22.51
CA ILE A 15 -13.97 5.80 -23.63
C ILE A 15 -14.93 6.95 -23.95
N ILE A 16 -16.24 6.70 -24.01
CA ILE A 16 -17.23 7.76 -24.24
C ILE A 16 -17.15 8.82 -23.13
N GLY A 17 -17.03 8.41 -21.87
CA GLY A 17 -16.86 9.32 -20.74
C GLY A 17 -15.63 10.23 -20.89
N LEU A 18 -14.49 9.67 -21.32
CA LEU A 18 -13.28 10.44 -21.59
C LEU A 18 -13.46 11.42 -22.76
N ILE A 19 -14.14 11.02 -23.84
CA ILE A 19 -14.41 11.90 -24.98
C ILE A 19 -15.28 13.08 -24.54
N ILE A 20 -16.35 12.84 -23.79
CA ILE A 20 -17.23 13.90 -23.30
C ILE A 20 -16.46 14.84 -22.36
N ALA A 21 -15.68 14.31 -21.42
CA ALA A 21 -14.86 15.11 -20.51
C ALA A 21 -13.84 15.98 -21.26
N TRP A 22 -13.20 15.43 -22.29
CA TRP A 22 -12.28 16.16 -23.15
C TRP A 22 -12.99 17.28 -23.93
N MET A 23 -14.14 16.98 -24.54
CA MET A 23 -14.93 18.00 -25.25
C MET A 23 -15.38 19.14 -24.33
N LEU A 24 -15.81 18.82 -23.10
CA LEU A 24 -16.19 19.81 -22.10
C LEU A 24 -15.01 20.70 -21.71
N ASN A 25 -13.83 20.11 -21.51
CA ASN A 25 -12.60 20.85 -21.22
C ASN A 25 -12.21 21.79 -22.36
N GLU A 26 -12.27 21.32 -23.61
CA GLU A 26 -11.98 22.16 -24.79
C GLU A 26 -13.00 23.28 -24.99
N TRP A 27 -14.27 23.03 -24.71
CA TRP A 27 -15.30 24.08 -24.70
C TRP A 27 -15.02 25.11 -23.60
N ALA A 28 -14.74 24.66 -22.37
CA ALA A 28 -14.44 25.52 -21.23
C ALA A 28 -13.20 26.41 -21.46
N LYS A 29 -12.14 25.85 -22.07
CA LYS A 29 -10.93 26.60 -22.45
C LYS A 29 -11.24 27.71 -23.45
N LYS A 30 -12.10 27.47 -24.43
CA LYS A 30 -12.49 28.47 -25.44
C LYS A 30 -13.29 29.64 -24.82
N SER A 31 -14.04 29.40 -23.75
CA SER A 31 -14.83 30.42 -23.06
C SER A 31 -14.11 31.11 -21.88
N GLY A 32 -12.97 30.57 -21.42
CA GLY A 32 -12.26 31.04 -20.22
C GLY A 32 -11.06 31.94 -20.50
N MET A 33 -10.49 32.54 -19.44
CA MET A 33 -9.32 33.43 -19.50
C MET A 33 -7.95 32.72 -19.71
N GLY A 34 -7.95 31.46 -20.16
CA GLY A 34 -6.73 30.66 -20.32
C GLY A 34 -6.12 30.19 -18.99
N THR A 35 -4.96 29.54 -19.07
CA THR A 35 -4.20 29.05 -17.90
C THR A 35 -2.96 29.91 -17.68
N ARG A 36 -2.66 30.25 -16.43
CA ARG A 36 -1.38 30.86 -16.04
C ARG A 36 -0.55 29.82 -15.30
N GLU A 37 0.75 29.74 -15.62
CA GLU A 37 1.68 29.00 -14.77
C GLU A 37 1.77 29.73 -13.42
N ALA A 38 1.19 29.13 -12.39
CA ALA A 38 1.44 29.54 -11.01
C ALA A 38 2.62 28.71 -10.51
N GLY A 39 3.63 29.37 -9.92
CA GLY A 39 4.70 28.68 -9.18
C GLY A 39 4.16 28.07 -7.88
N ASP A 40 5.02 27.96 -6.86
CA ASP A 40 4.73 27.37 -5.54
C ASP A 40 3.59 28.03 -4.71
N GLY A 41 2.79 28.91 -5.31
CA GLY A 41 1.74 29.72 -4.69
C GLY A 41 0.56 28.97 -4.06
N THR A 42 0.50 27.64 -4.15
CA THR A 42 -0.50 26.81 -3.45
C THR A 42 0.06 26.08 -2.23
N LYS A 43 1.36 26.21 -1.95
CA LYS A 43 1.95 25.70 -0.71
C LYS A 43 1.42 26.51 0.48
N VAL A 44 1.25 25.84 1.63
CA VAL A 44 0.78 26.48 2.87
C VAL A 44 1.89 27.44 3.34
N PHE A 45 1.71 28.75 3.18
CA PHE A 45 2.70 29.76 3.59
C PHE A 45 2.75 30.05 5.09
N ILE A 46 1.91 29.38 5.88
CA ILE A 46 1.83 29.62 7.31
C ILE A 46 2.88 28.70 7.97
N SER A 47 3.99 29.31 8.42
CA SER A 47 5.03 28.75 9.32
C SER A 47 6.29 28.09 8.74
N GLY A 48 6.72 28.40 7.52
CA GLY A 48 8.06 27.99 7.06
C GLY A 48 8.24 26.47 6.93
N GLU A 49 7.14 25.72 6.95
CA GLU A 49 7.09 24.30 6.60
C GLU A 49 7.04 24.19 5.09
N ASP A 50 8.20 23.97 4.49
CA ASP A 50 8.29 23.62 3.08
C ASP A 50 7.88 22.14 2.96
N PRO A 51 6.75 21.79 2.33
CA PRO A 51 6.29 20.40 2.20
C PRO A 51 7.30 19.52 1.43
N ASP A 52 8.23 20.15 0.71
CA ASP A 52 9.29 19.48 -0.05
C ASP A 52 10.61 19.39 0.73
N LYS A 53 10.69 19.99 1.93
CA LYS A 53 11.85 19.83 2.83
C LYS A 53 11.44 19.08 4.07
N VAL A 54 12.09 17.95 4.28
CA VAL A 54 12.00 17.18 5.52
C VAL A 54 12.51 18.05 6.67
N ILE A 55 11.59 18.64 7.43
CA ILE A 55 11.93 19.24 8.71
C ILE A 55 12.13 18.06 9.69
N PRO A 56 13.31 17.92 10.31
CA PRO A 56 13.52 16.88 11.31
C PRO A 56 12.51 17.06 12.44
N GLY A 57 11.61 16.08 12.58
CA GLY A 57 10.46 16.12 13.49
C GLY A 57 9.08 16.10 12.83
N PHE A 58 8.99 16.30 11.50
CA PHE A 58 7.75 16.27 10.73
C PHE A 58 7.75 15.26 9.56
N GLU A 59 8.55 14.19 9.67
CA GLU A 59 8.70 13.10 8.68
C GLU A 59 7.40 12.33 8.38
N HIS A 60 6.29 12.61 9.08
CA HIS A 60 4.99 12.00 8.86
C HIS A 60 4.40 12.29 7.46
N TYR A 61 4.90 13.31 6.76
CA TYR A 61 4.44 13.69 5.43
C TYR A 61 5.14 12.95 4.29
N GLU A 62 6.28 12.29 4.53
CA GLU A 62 6.90 11.40 3.55
C GLU A 62 6.34 9.99 3.69
N GLY A 63 5.48 9.59 2.74
CA GLY A 63 5.14 8.17 2.53
C GLY A 63 4.19 7.53 3.55
N TYR A 64 3.73 8.23 4.58
CA TYR A 64 2.77 7.71 5.56
C TYR A 64 1.32 8.15 5.26
N TYR A 65 0.79 7.75 4.09
CA TYR A 65 -0.67 7.58 3.93
C TYR A 65 -1.18 6.33 4.66
N THR A 66 -0.34 5.70 5.47
CA THR A 66 -0.72 4.52 6.21
C THR A 66 -1.75 4.96 7.24
N GLY A 67 -2.96 4.43 7.14
CA GLY A 67 -3.95 4.37 8.22
C GLY A 67 -3.43 3.54 9.41
N LYS A 68 -2.19 3.76 9.82
CA LYS A 68 -1.48 3.15 10.94
C LYS A 68 -2.30 3.31 12.22
N ASN A 69 -2.98 4.45 12.34
CA ASN A 69 -3.89 4.73 13.43
C ASN A 69 -5.19 3.92 13.35
N VAL A 70 -5.71 3.67 12.14
CA VAL A 70 -6.90 2.83 11.91
C VAL A 70 -6.61 1.38 12.30
N MET A 71 -5.44 0.88 11.93
CA MET A 71 -5.00 -0.48 12.26
C MET A 71 -4.21 -0.55 13.57
N TRP A 72 -4.19 0.50 14.39
CA TRP A 72 -3.35 0.57 15.58
C TRP A 72 -3.73 -0.51 16.59
N GLY A 73 -5.03 -0.73 16.83
CA GLY A 73 -5.51 -1.78 17.72
C GLY A 73 -5.06 -3.19 17.29
N LEU A 74 -5.13 -3.49 15.99
CA LEU A 74 -4.69 -4.77 15.43
C LEU A 74 -3.17 -4.92 15.50
N THR A 75 -2.43 -3.90 15.07
CA THR A 75 -0.96 -3.94 15.05
C THR A 75 -0.38 -4.00 16.46
N TYR A 76 -0.99 -3.31 17.43
CA TYR A 76 -0.61 -3.39 18.83
C TYR A 76 -0.89 -4.79 19.41
N ALA A 77 -2.07 -5.35 19.16
CA ALA A 77 -2.41 -6.70 19.61
C ALA A 77 -1.46 -7.76 19.04
N LEU A 78 -1.07 -7.64 17.78
CA LEU A 78 -0.17 -8.58 17.11
C LEU A 78 1.33 -8.27 17.31
N LYS A 79 1.68 -7.13 17.92
CA LYS A 79 3.07 -6.67 18.06
C LYS A 79 3.96 -7.73 18.72
N ARG A 80 3.47 -8.36 19.80
CA ARG A 80 4.22 -9.40 20.52
C ARG A 80 4.41 -10.66 19.69
N PHE A 81 3.39 -11.07 18.93
CA PHE A 81 3.46 -12.23 18.04
C PHE A 81 4.52 -12.03 16.96
N PHE A 82 4.50 -10.88 16.27
CA PHE A 82 5.50 -10.58 15.26
C PHE A 82 6.92 -10.41 15.84
N ALA A 83 7.05 -9.84 17.04
CA ALA A 83 8.34 -9.73 17.71
C ALA A 83 8.95 -11.10 18.02
N LEU A 84 8.14 -12.06 18.48
CA LEU A 84 8.60 -13.43 18.73
C LEU A 84 9.02 -14.12 17.43
N LEU A 85 8.18 -14.10 16.40
CA LEU A 85 8.50 -14.71 15.11
C LEU A 85 9.76 -14.13 14.46
N ARG A 86 9.95 -12.82 14.57
CA ARG A 86 11.15 -12.16 14.06
C ARG A 86 12.40 -12.64 14.80
N ASN A 87 12.32 -12.82 16.11
CA ASN A 87 13.47 -13.22 16.93
C ASN A 87 13.88 -14.68 16.73
N GLU A 88 12.97 -15.56 16.28
CA GLU A 88 13.29 -16.96 15.93
C GLU A 88 14.20 -17.10 14.70
N HIS A 89 14.27 -16.08 13.83
CA HIS A 89 15.11 -16.13 12.64
C HIS A 89 16.55 -15.68 12.97
N THR A 90 17.25 -16.51 13.76
CA THR A 90 18.62 -16.25 14.26
C THR A 90 19.67 -16.22 13.14
N GLY A 91 19.42 -16.93 12.03
CA GLY A 91 20.37 -17.09 10.94
C GLY A 91 21.48 -18.12 11.20
N LEU A 92 21.43 -18.84 12.33
CA LEU A 92 22.42 -19.88 12.68
C LEU A 92 22.07 -21.21 12.00
N LEU A 93 23.04 -21.82 11.29
CA LEU A 93 22.84 -23.09 10.58
C LEU A 93 22.32 -24.22 11.48
N THR A 94 22.79 -24.27 12.72
CA THR A 94 22.41 -25.29 13.71
C THR A 94 20.92 -25.31 13.97
N ASP A 95 20.28 -24.14 14.02
CA ASP A 95 18.86 -24.01 14.34
C ASP A 95 18.01 -24.60 13.20
N TYR A 96 18.37 -24.31 11.95
CA TYR A 96 17.69 -24.88 10.78
C TYR A 96 17.86 -26.40 10.66
N VAL A 97 19.07 -26.91 10.90
CA VAL A 97 19.32 -28.37 10.90
C VAL A 97 18.50 -29.03 12.01
N SER A 98 18.40 -28.40 13.18
CA SER A 98 17.60 -28.91 14.30
C SER A 98 16.10 -28.99 13.94
N TYR A 99 15.54 -27.93 13.32
CA TYR A 99 14.14 -27.93 12.87
C TYR A 99 13.88 -29.03 11.84
N LEU A 100 14.79 -29.27 10.91
CA LEU A 100 14.68 -30.35 9.93
C LEU A 100 14.63 -31.72 10.61
N LEU A 101 15.56 -31.99 11.53
CA LEU A 101 15.64 -33.27 12.23
C LEU A 101 14.41 -33.52 13.11
N ILE A 102 13.98 -32.52 13.89
CA ILE A 102 12.80 -32.62 14.75
C ILE A 102 11.54 -32.87 13.92
N THR A 103 11.35 -32.11 12.83
CA THR A 103 10.18 -32.25 11.95
C THR A 103 10.16 -33.64 11.30
N THR A 104 11.31 -34.13 10.83
CA THR A 104 11.44 -35.46 10.23
C THR A 104 11.09 -36.56 11.25
N ALA A 105 11.65 -36.48 12.46
CA ALA A 105 11.36 -37.42 13.54
C ALA A 105 9.87 -37.40 13.93
N PHE A 106 9.26 -36.22 14.02
CA PHE A 106 7.84 -36.05 14.31
C PHE A 106 6.97 -36.71 13.25
N VAL A 107 7.21 -36.43 11.96
CA VAL A 107 6.46 -37.02 10.85
C VAL A 107 6.60 -38.54 10.83
N LEU A 108 7.82 -39.07 10.98
CA LEU A 108 8.04 -40.51 11.06
C LEU A 108 7.32 -41.14 12.25
N GLY A 109 7.33 -40.49 13.41
CA GLY A 109 6.60 -40.95 14.60
C GLY A 109 5.09 -41.02 14.37
N VAL A 110 4.52 -39.99 13.73
CA VAL A 110 3.09 -39.98 13.37
C VAL A 110 2.76 -41.11 12.39
N ILE A 111 3.59 -41.29 11.35
CA ILE A 111 3.41 -42.36 10.36
C ILE A 111 3.47 -43.74 11.01
N LEU A 112 4.41 -43.99 11.94
CA LEU A 112 4.54 -45.29 12.59
C LEU A 112 3.38 -45.64 13.53
N ILE A 113 2.66 -44.64 14.05
CA ILE A 113 1.52 -44.85 14.96
C ILE A 113 0.20 -44.99 14.20
N TRP A 114 0.04 -44.27 13.08
CA TRP A 114 -1.23 -44.15 12.35
C TRP A 114 -1.23 -44.74 10.94
N GLY A 115 -0.07 -45.08 10.39
CA GLY A 115 0.10 -45.75 9.09
C GLY A 115 0.33 -47.25 9.26
#